data_AF-A0A3Q2EHL8-F1
#
_entry.id   AF-A0A3Q2EHL8-F1
#
_cell.length_a   1.000
_cell.length_b   1.000
_cell.length_c   1.000
_cell.angle_alpha   90.00
_cell.angle_beta   90.00
_cell.angle_gamma   90.00
#
_symmetry.space_group_name_H-M   'P 1'
#
loop_
_entity.id
_entity.type
_entity.pdbx_description
1 polymer ?
#
loop_
_entity_poly.entity_id
_entity_poly.type
_entity_poly.pdbx_seq_one_letter_code
_entity_poly.pdbx_strand_id
1 'polypeptide(L)'
;MAERRSGGEHRALTEAAAHRGEQNDAMNSAEDLSLEEILRLYSQPVNEEQAWAVCYQCCRSLEKAHRGEGGSAAASPRRICGPEDVRIQRDGSVKVDQRSSQGKIAEQLGSI
;
A
#
# COMPACT_ATOMS: atom_id res chain seq x y z
N MET A 1 -48.85 34.44 -28.41
CA MET A 1 -47.43 34.83 -28.49
C MET A 1 -46.65 33.99 -27.49
N ALA A 2 -45.66 33.25 -28.01
CA ALA A 2 -44.52 32.60 -27.35
C ALA A 2 -44.71 31.99 -25.94
N GLU A 3 -45.07 30.71 -25.92
CA GLU A 3 -44.69 29.79 -24.82
C GLU A 3 -43.32 29.19 -25.19
N ARG A 4 -42.28 29.48 -24.38
CA ARG A 4 -40.93 28.95 -24.61
C ARG A 4 -40.17 28.71 -23.29
N ARG A 5 -39.60 27.50 -23.26
CA ARG A 5 -38.51 26.93 -22.44
C ARG A 5 -38.95 26.26 -21.14
N SER A 6 -39.09 24.94 -21.10
CA SER A 6 -38.07 23.88 -21.30
C SER A 6 -37.05 23.81 -20.16
N GLY A 7 -37.30 22.89 -19.23
CA GLY A 7 -36.39 21.78 -19.00
C GLY A 7 -35.32 21.96 -17.94
N GLY A 8 -35.40 21.09 -16.92
CA GLY A 8 -34.21 20.43 -16.38
C GLY A 8 -33.78 20.89 -14.99
N GLU A 9 -34.46 20.40 -13.97
CA GLU A 9 -33.89 20.27 -12.63
C GLU A 9 -32.74 19.25 -12.67
N HIS A 10 -31.52 19.71 -12.95
CA HIS A 10 -30.32 18.89 -12.74
C HIS A 10 -29.95 18.93 -11.27
N ARG A 11 -30.61 18.02 -10.54
CA ARG A 11 -30.29 17.55 -9.20
C ARG A 11 -28.77 17.53 -9.01
N ALA A 12 -28.32 18.21 -7.95
CA ALA A 12 -27.00 18.04 -7.39
C ALA A 12 -26.81 16.55 -7.06
N LEU A 13 -26.08 15.83 -7.92
CA LEU A 13 -25.61 14.48 -7.65
C LEU A 13 -24.34 14.60 -6.82
N THR A 14 -24.54 14.85 -5.54
CA THR A 14 -23.51 14.60 -4.53
C THR A 14 -23.50 13.10 -4.25
N GLU A 15 -22.29 12.56 -4.14
CA GLU A 15 -21.96 11.37 -3.35
C GLU A 15 -22.54 10.03 -3.83
N ALA A 16 -21.79 9.39 -4.75
CA ALA A 16 -21.69 7.94 -4.81
C ALA A 16 -20.34 7.54 -5.44
N ALA A 17 -19.24 7.82 -4.73
CA ALA A 17 -17.88 7.38 -5.11
C ALA A 17 -17.22 6.59 -3.97
N ALA A 18 -18.01 5.79 -3.25
CA ALA A 18 -17.49 4.80 -2.31
C ALA A 18 -17.93 3.41 -2.80
N HIS A 19 -17.01 2.44 -2.74
CA HIS A 19 -17.16 1.03 -3.14
C HIS A 19 -16.76 0.63 -4.57
N ARG A 20 -15.58 1.05 -5.02
CA ARG A 20 -14.88 0.25 -6.03
C ARG A 20 -13.38 0.14 -5.72
N GLY A 21 -13.07 -0.49 -4.59
CA GLY A 21 -11.69 -0.70 -4.14
C GLY A 21 -11.40 -2.01 -3.40
N GLU A 22 -12.36 -2.89 -3.15
CA GLU A 22 -12.18 -4.03 -2.22
C GLU A 22 -12.34 -5.43 -2.84
N GLN A 23 -12.20 -5.58 -4.15
CA GLN A 23 -12.27 -6.90 -4.79
C GLN A 23 -11.20 -7.06 -5.87
N ASN A 24 -9.93 -7.06 -5.48
CA ASN A 24 -8.86 -7.59 -6.33
C ASN A 24 -7.74 -8.30 -5.54
N ASP A 25 -8.05 -8.81 -4.35
CA ASP A 25 -7.06 -9.44 -3.47
C ASP A 25 -6.91 -10.96 -3.72
N ALA A 26 -7.86 -11.60 -4.41
CA ALA A 26 -7.87 -13.06 -4.57
C ALA A 26 -7.21 -13.58 -5.86
N MET A 27 -6.98 -12.73 -6.87
CA MET A 27 -6.43 -13.12 -8.19
C MET A 27 -5.01 -12.59 -8.44
N ASN A 28 -4.41 -11.90 -7.47
CA ASN A 28 -3.07 -11.30 -7.56
C ASN A 28 -2.03 -11.99 -6.67
N SER A 29 -2.28 -13.25 -6.28
CA SER A 29 -1.27 -14.11 -5.63
C SER A 29 -0.19 -14.61 -6.60
N ALA A 30 -0.16 -14.09 -7.83
CA ALA A 30 0.95 -14.30 -8.74
C ALA A 30 2.11 -13.40 -8.32
N GLU A 31 2.83 -13.83 -7.30
CA GLU A 31 4.25 -13.54 -7.02
C GLU A 31 4.60 -12.05 -6.88
N ASP A 32 4.24 -11.47 -5.75
CA ASP A 32 4.90 -10.28 -5.26
C ASP A 32 6.27 -10.65 -4.65
N LEU A 33 7.29 -9.81 -4.89
CA LEU A 33 8.67 -10.05 -4.46
C LEU A 33 9.06 -9.07 -3.37
N SER A 34 9.80 -9.55 -2.36
CA SER A 34 10.45 -8.65 -1.41
C SER A 34 11.60 -7.89 -2.08
N LEU A 35 11.90 -6.69 -1.58
CA LEU A 35 13.08 -5.94 -2.00
C LEU A 35 14.36 -6.75 -1.74
N GLU A 36 14.39 -7.56 -0.67
CA GLU A 36 15.50 -8.47 -0.39
C GLU A 36 15.71 -9.51 -1.51
N GLU A 37 14.64 -10.14 -2.00
CA GLU A 37 14.72 -11.09 -3.12
C GLU A 37 15.18 -10.42 -4.40
N ILE A 38 14.69 -9.22 -4.70
CA ILE A 38 15.11 -8.46 -5.88
C ILE A 38 16.61 -8.12 -5.82
N LEU A 39 17.08 -7.62 -4.67
CA LEU A 39 18.50 -7.33 -4.47
C LEU A 39 19.37 -8.58 -4.62
N ARG A 40 18.90 -9.72 -4.12
CA ARG A 40 19.59 -11.01 -4.23
C ARG A 40 19.64 -11.51 -5.68
N LEU A 41 18.51 -11.47 -6.38
CA LEU A 41 18.38 -11.94 -7.77
C LEU A 41 19.23 -11.14 -8.75
N TYR A 42 19.22 -9.81 -8.60
CA TYR A 42 19.98 -8.94 -9.49
C TYR A 42 21.44 -8.75 -9.04
N SER A 43 21.78 -9.12 -7.80
CA SER A 43 23.14 -9.01 -7.24
C SER A 43 23.76 -7.62 -7.44
N GLN A 44 22.93 -6.59 -7.51
CA GLN A 44 23.30 -5.19 -7.70
C GLN A 44 22.42 -4.31 -6.79
N PRO A 45 22.93 -3.18 -6.30
CA PRO A 45 22.10 -2.19 -5.63
C PRO A 45 21.06 -1.62 -6.60
N VAL A 46 19.90 -1.24 -6.08
CA VAL A 46 18.90 -0.50 -6.86
C VAL A 46 19.50 0.83 -7.34
N ASN A 47 19.15 1.23 -8.56
CA ASN A 47 19.58 2.53 -9.07
C ASN A 47 18.81 3.68 -8.38
N GLU A 48 19.24 4.92 -8.62
CA GLU A 48 18.64 6.10 -8.00
C GLU A 48 17.14 6.19 -8.29
N GLU A 49 16.72 6.12 -9.55
CA GLU A 49 15.31 6.19 -9.95
C GLU A 49 14.45 5.10 -9.29
N GLN A 50 15.00 3.89 -9.14
CA GLN A 50 14.34 2.79 -8.44
C GLN A 50 14.20 3.08 -6.94
N ALA A 51 15.25 3.60 -6.31
CA ALA A 51 15.19 4.02 -4.92
C ALA A 51 14.11 5.10 -4.71
N TRP A 52 14.06 6.10 -5.60
CA TRP A 52 13.02 7.13 -5.58
C TRP A 52 11.62 6.54 -5.73
N ALA A 53 11.41 5.63 -6.69
CA ALA A 53 10.12 4.99 -6.93
C ALA A 53 9.65 4.16 -5.73
N VAL A 54 10.53 3.34 -5.15
CA VAL A 54 10.23 2.52 -3.97
C VAL A 54 9.88 3.42 -2.79
N CYS A 55 10.67 4.46 -2.52
CA CYS A 55 10.41 5.42 -1.45
C CYS A 55 9.04 6.09 -1.60
N TYR A 56 8.72 6.60 -2.79
CA TYR A 56 7.45 7.28 -3.06
C TYR A 56 6.25 6.35 -2.83
N GLN A 57 6.31 5.14 -3.39
CA GLN A 57 5.21 4.18 -3.29
C GLN A 57 5.05 3.65 -1.86
N CYS A 58 6.15 3.42 -1.12
CA CYS A 58 6.11 3.06 0.31
C CYS A 58 5.39 4.13 1.13
N CYS A 59 5.80 5.40 1.01
CA CYS A 59 5.18 6.52 1.73
C CYS A 59 3.68 6.62 1.43
N ARG A 60 3.31 6.48 0.16
CA ARG A 60 1.91 6.54 -0.26
C ARG A 60 1.08 5.39 0.32
N SER A 61 1.63 4.18 0.38
CA SER A 61 0.94 3.02 0.96
C SER A 61 0.82 3.12 2.48
N LEU A 62 1.85 3.63 3.16
CA LEU A 62 1.79 3.92 4.59
C LEU A 62 0.76 5.01 4.89
N GLU A 63 0.71 6.10 4.12
CA GLU A 63 -0.31 7.15 4.28
C GLU A 63 -1.73 6.59 4.13
N LYS A 64 -1.98 5.76 3.12
CA LYS A 64 -3.28 5.10 2.91
C LYS A 64 -3.66 4.20 4.08
N ALA A 65 -2.71 3.44 4.62
CA ALA A 65 -2.95 2.60 5.79
C ALA A 65 -3.34 3.45 7.01
N HIS A 66 -2.61 4.53 7.29
CA HIS A 66 -2.94 5.44 8.39
C HIS A 66 -4.31 6.14 8.25
N ARG A 67 -4.76 6.42 7.02
CA ARG A 67 -6.08 7.03 6.77
C ARG A 67 -7.23 6.03 6.79
N GLY A 68 -6.98 4.77 6.42
CA GLY A 68 -8.00 3.70 6.40
C GLY A 68 -8.26 3.08 7.77
N GLU A 69 -7.28 3.11 8.66
CA GLU A 69 -7.43 2.72 10.07
C GLU A 69 -8.14 3.86 10.82
N GLY A 70 -9.47 3.86 10.79
CA GLY A 70 -10.31 4.85 11.46
C GLY A 70 -9.95 5.02 12.94
N GLY A 71 -9.12 6.01 13.25
CA GLY A 71 -8.95 6.61 14.57
C GLY A 71 -8.46 5.71 15.71
N SER A 72 -7.98 4.49 15.46
CA SER A 72 -7.39 3.70 16.54
C SER A 72 -5.94 4.15 16.75
N ALA A 73 -5.75 5.07 17.68
CA ALA A 73 -4.45 5.56 18.17
C ALA A 73 -3.52 4.45 18.74
N ALA A 74 -3.95 3.18 18.68
CA ALA A 74 -3.21 2.00 19.10
C ALA A 74 -2.46 1.29 17.96
N ALA A 75 -2.59 1.72 16.70
CA ALA A 75 -1.77 1.18 15.62
C ALA A 75 -0.33 1.68 15.79
N SER A 76 0.52 0.83 16.37
CA SER A 76 1.97 1.09 16.46
C SER A 76 2.50 1.53 15.09
N PRO A 77 3.38 2.54 15.02
CA PRO A 77 3.91 3.01 13.74
C PRO A 77 4.48 1.82 12.98
N ARG A 78 4.05 1.62 11.73
CA ARG A 78 4.58 0.54 10.90
C ARG A 78 6.06 0.81 10.66
N ARG A 79 6.93 0.04 11.32
CA ARG A 79 8.38 0.15 11.17
C ARG A 79 8.83 -0.81 10.07
N ILE A 80 9.72 -0.32 9.22
CA ILE A 80 10.48 -1.12 8.29
C ILE A 80 11.79 -1.46 9.01
N CYS A 81 12.01 -2.74 9.29
CA CYS A 81 13.22 -3.28 9.90
C CYS A 81 14.26 -3.73 8.87
N GLY A 82 13.84 -4.02 7.64
CA GLY A 82 14.75 -4.35 6.54
C GLY A 82 14.08 -4.46 5.18
N PRO A 83 14.85 -4.78 4.12
CA PRO A 83 14.32 -4.93 2.75
C PRO A 83 13.34 -6.10 2.60
N GLU A 84 13.32 -7.05 3.54
CA GLU A 84 12.35 -8.14 3.58
C GLU A 84 10.91 -7.66 3.86
N ASP A 85 10.77 -6.54 4.57
CA ASP A 85 9.46 -5.96 4.93
C ASP A 85 8.81 -5.22 3.73
N VAL A 86 9.58 -4.91 2.68
CA VAL A 86 9.12 -4.15 1.52
C VAL A 86 8.74 -5.11 0.39
N ARG A 87 7.43 -5.21 0.10
CA ARG A 87 6.89 -6.12 -0.93
C ARG A 87 6.46 -5.33 -2.17
N ILE A 88 7.01 -5.69 -3.33
CA ILE A 88 6.76 -5.06 -4.62
C ILE A 88 5.83 -5.97 -5.44
N GLN A 89 4.68 -5.42 -5.82
CA GLN A 89 3.66 -6.12 -6.59
C GLN A 89 3.91 -5.97 -8.11
N ARG A 90 3.30 -6.86 -8.90
CA ARG A 90 3.42 -6.86 -10.37
C ARG A 90 2.99 -5.56 -11.05
N ASP A 91 2.08 -4.81 -10.45
CA ASP A 91 1.61 -3.51 -10.93
C ASP A 91 2.54 -2.35 -10.53
N GLY A 92 3.64 -2.62 -9.84
CA GLY A 92 4.56 -1.61 -9.32
C GLY A 92 4.09 -0.95 -8.02
N SER A 93 3.00 -1.43 -7.41
CA SER A 93 2.59 -1.01 -6.08
C SER A 93 3.53 -1.59 -5.01
N VAL A 94 3.80 -0.82 -3.96
CA VAL A 94 4.65 -1.24 -2.84
C VAL A 94 3.84 -1.36 -1.57
N LYS A 95 4.00 -2.47 -0.84
CA LYS A 95 3.37 -2.71 0.47
C LYS A 95 4.45 -2.94 1.53
N VAL A 96 4.15 -2.56 2.77
CA VAL A 96 5.00 -2.82 3.94
C VAL A 96 4.34 -3.89 4.80
N ASP A 97 5.03 -5.02 4.95
CA ASP A 97 4.64 -6.15 5.81
C ASP A 97 5.44 -6.11 7.11
N GLN A 98 4.77 -6.27 8.26
CA GLN A 98 5.41 -6.23 9.59
C GLN A 98 5.87 -7.61 10.08
N ARG A 99 5.53 -8.68 9.37
CA ARG A 99 5.67 -10.06 9.86
C ARG A 99 7.12 -10.47 10.05
N SER A 100 8.06 -9.86 9.32
CA SER A 100 9.50 -10.12 9.44
C SER A 100 10.14 -9.44 10.66
N SER A 101 9.51 -8.40 11.22
CA SER A 101 9.99 -7.77 12.46
C SER A 101 9.60 -8.56 13.72
N GLN A 102 8.46 -9.27 13.70
CA GLN A 102 7.97 -10.04 14.87
C GLN A 102 8.73 -11.34 15.10
N GLY A 103 9.41 -11.90 14.09
CA GLY A 103 10.19 -13.15 14.22
C GLY A 103 11.54 -12.98 14.93
N LYS A 104 12.17 -11.79 14.85
CA LYS A 104 13.53 -11.57 15.38
C LYS A 104 13.58 -11.29 16.88
N ILE A 105 12.49 -10.84 17.49
CA ILE A 105 12.39 -10.60 18.94
C ILE A 105 12.13 -11.88 19.76
N ALA A 106 11.63 -12.95 19.13
CA ALA A 106 11.34 -14.21 19.82
C ALA A 106 12.59 -15.09 20.01
N GLU A 107 13.61 -14.98 19.14
CA GLU A 107 14.80 -15.84 19.21
C GLU A 107 15.90 -15.30 20.15
N GLN A 108 15.84 -14.04 20.58
CA GLN A 108 16.86 -13.44 21.43
C GLN A 108 16.64 -13.69 22.94
N LEU A 109 15.49 -14.23 23.37
CA LEU A 109 15.12 -14.39 24.78
C LEU A 109 15.12 -15.85 25.28
N GLY A 110 15.69 -16.78 24.51
CA GLY A 110 15.68 -18.22 24.82
C GLY A 110 17.00 -18.84 25.32
N SER A 111 18.05 -18.05 25.54
CA SER A 111 19.31 -18.53 26.12
C SER A 111 19.68 -17.75 27.38
N ILE A 112 19.18 -18.22 28.51
CA ILE A 112 19.75 -18.01 29.85
C ILE A 112 19.63 -19.31 30.62
#